data_AF-A0A177D0U0-F1
#
_entry.id   AF-A0A177D0U0-F1
#
_cell.length_a   1.000
_cell.length_b   1.000
_cell.length_c   1.000
_cell.angle_alpha   90.00
_cell.angle_beta   90.00
_cell.angle_gamma   90.00
#
_symmetry.space_group_name_H-M   'P 1'
#
loop_
_entity.id
_entity.type
_entity.pdbx_description
1 polymer ?
#
loop_
_entity_poly.entity_id
_entity_poly.type
_entity_poly.pdbx_seq_one_letter_code
_entity_poly.pdbx_strand_id
1 'polypeptide(L)' 'MASLATALQNVPYRSIEHVGSTLIPDLAEKPIIDIGIVIDPKYCPMAASALSYNGYGLTPEPTGNRTSFR' A
#
# COMPACT_ATOMS: atom_id res chain seq x y z
N MET A 1 12.76 -7.25 4.91
CA MET A 1 11.66 -6.36 4.47
C MET A 1 11.95 -4.97 5.02
N ALA A 2 11.99 -3.96 4.16
CA ALA A 2 12.09 -2.58 4.64
C ALA A 2 10.77 -2.15 5.29
N SER A 3 10.81 -1.14 6.16
CA SER A 3 9.56 -0.51 6.63
C SER A 3 8.85 0.18 5.46
N LEU A 4 7.53 0.37 5.56
CA LEU A 4 6.78 1.08 4.52
C LEU A 4 7.32 2.51 4.29
N ALA A 5 7.67 3.22 5.36
CA ALA A 5 8.24 4.55 5.29
C ALA A 5 9.59 4.55 4.54
N THR A 6 10.44 3.56 4.78
CA THR A 6 11.71 3.38 4.06
C THR A 6 11.46 3.05 2.59
N ALA A 7 10.48 2.18 2.29
CA ALA A 7 10.15 1.80 0.92
C ALA A 7 9.64 2.98 0.08
N LEU A 8 8.94 3.92 0.71
CA LEU A 8 8.34 5.10 0.06
C LEU A 8 9.17 6.38 0.18
N GLN A 9 10.39 6.33 0.73
CA GLN A 9 11.18 7.53 1.10
C GLN A 9 11.37 8.56 -0.04
N ASN A 10 11.38 8.10 -1.30
CA ASN A 10 11.57 8.94 -2.49
C ASN A 10 10.30 9.05 -3.36
N VAL A 11 9.18 8.51 -2.90
CA VAL A 11 7.92 8.47 -3.67
C VAL A 11 7.01 9.60 -3.18
N PRO A 12 6.61 10.55 -4.05
CA PRO A 12 5.63 11.56 -3.65
C PRO A 12 4.25 10.94 -3.42
N TYR A 13 3.71 11.06 -2.21
CA TYR A 13 2.35 10.64 -1.85
C TYR A 13 1.59 11.76 -1.12
N ARG A 14 0.25 11.66 -1.09
CA ARG A 14 -0.64 12.62 -0.43
C ARG A 14 -0.97 12.19 1.00
N SER A 15 -1.29 10.92 1.22
CA SER A 15 -1.61 10.36 2.54
C SER A 15 -1.27 8.88 2.62
N ILE A 16 -1.06 8.42 3.84
CA ILE A 16 -1.00 7.00 4.23
C ILE A 16 -2.07 6.79 5.29
N GLU A 17 -2.94 5.82 5.08
CA GLU A 17 -4.13 5.59 5.89
C GLU A 17 -4.17 4.11 6.29
N HIS A 18 -4.43 3.84 7.57
CA HIS A 18 -4.83 2.49 7.99
C HIS A 18 -6.26 2.27 7.51
N VAL A 19 -6.45 1.26 6.67
CA VAL A 19 -7.74 0.89 6.10
C VAL A 19 -8.07 -0.56 6.44
N GLY A 20 -9.19 -1.06 5.93
CA GLY A 20 -9.61 -2.42 6.19
C GLY A 20 -10.15 -2.62 7.61
N SER A 21 -10.46 -3.86 7.94
CA SER A 21 -11.26 -4.22 9.11
C SER A 21 -10.46 -4.20 10.41
N THR A 22 -9.12 -4.33 10.35
CA THR A 22 -8.23 -4.21 11.52
C THR A 22 -8.16 -2.80 12.11
N LEU A 23 -8.72 -1.79 11.44
CA LEU A 23 -8.91 -0.44 11.99
C LEU A 23 -10.07 -0.39 13.00
N ILE A 24 -11.02 -1.33 12.92
CA ILE A 24 -12.25 -1.30 13.72
C ILE A 24 -11.98 -1.98 15.07
N PRO A 25 -12.04 -1.23 16.19
CA PRO A 25 -11.86 -1.82 17.51
C PRO A 25 -12.88 -2.92 17.78
N ASP A 26 -12.44 -3.98 18.44
CA ASP A 26 -13.26 -5.12 18.88
C ASP A 26 -13.94 -5.93 17.76
N LEU A 27 -13.59 -5.70 16.49
CA LEU A 27 -14.05 -6.52 15.37
C LEU A 27 -13.14 -7.74 15.16
N ALA A 28 -13.73 -8.94 15.18
CA ALA A 28 -13.00 -10.18 14.93
C ALA A 28 -12.64 -10.31 13.44
N GLU A 29 -11.34 -10.26 13.13
CA GLU A 29 -10.84 -10.18 11.76
C GLU A 29 -9.58 -11.02 11.55
N LYS A 30 -9.17 -11.17 10.28
CA LYS A 30 -7.87 -11.75 9.97
C LYS A 30 -6.76 -10.85 10.53
N PRO A 31 -5.63 -11.41 11.04
CA PRO A 31 -4.52 -10.63 11.58
C PRO A 31 -3.65 -10.03 10.44
N ILE A 32 -4.27 -9.27 9.54
CA ILE A 32 -3.63 -8.64 8.37
C ILE A 32 -3.99 -7.15 8.38
N ILE A 33 -2.97 -6.28 8.35
CA ILE A 33 -3.16 -4.84 8.33
C ILE A 33 -3.21 -4.36 6.87
N ASP A 34 -4.30 -3.71 6.48
CA ASP A 34 -4.41 -3.07 5.17
C ASP A 34 -3.98 -1.60 5.25
N ILE A 35 -3.10 -1.17 4.36
CA ILE A 35 -2.63 0.22 4.29
C ILE A 35 -2.99 0.83 2.94
N GLY A 36 -3.71 1.94 2.97
CA GLY A 36 -4.02 2.77 1.81
C GLY A 36 -2.95 3.84 1.60
N ILE A 37 -2.42 3.95 0.38
CA ILE A 37 -1.47 5.00 -0.01
C ILE A 37 -2.12 5.82 -1.12
N VAL A 38 -2.43 7.09 -0.85
CA VAL A 38 -3.04 7.98 -1.83
C VAL A 38 -1.93 8.70 -2.59
N ILE A 39 -1.87 8.46 -3.90
CA ILE A 39 -0.80 8.95 -4.79
C ILE A 39 -1.39 9.61 -6.02
N ASP A 40 -0.71 10.64 -6.53
CA ASP A 40 -1.03 11.18 -7.85
C ASP A 40 -0.76 10.11 -8.92
N PRO A 41 -1.69 9.83 -9.85
CA PRO A 41 -1.57 8.72 -10.80
C PRO A 41 -0.22 8.67 -11.55
N LYS A 42 0.40 9.82 -11.84
CA LYS A 42 1.70 9.88 -12.52
C LYS A 42 2.86 9.26 -11.74
N TYR A 43 2.75 9.16 -10.41
CA TYR A 43 3.75 8.53 -9.55
C TYR A 43 3.41 7.08 -9.18
N CYS A 44 2.26 6.56 -9.59
CA CYS A 44 1.86 5.18 -9.30
C CYS A 44 2.89 4.14 -9.78
N PRO A 45 3.46 4.23 -11.01
CA PRO A 45 4.51 3.29 -11.44
C PRO A 45 5.77 3.35 -10.56
N MET A 46 6.17 4.55 -10.13
CA MET A 46 7.32 4.74 -9.24
C MET A 46 7.08 4.10 -7.88
N ALA A 47 5.89 4.29 -7.30
CA ALA A 47 5.48 3.65 -6.06
C ALA A 47 5.48 2.13 -6.17
N ALA A 48 4.93 1.60 -7.27
CA ALA A 48 4.86 0.17 -7.52
C ALA A 48 6.26 -0.47 -7.62
N SER A 49 7.19 0.18 -8.31
CA SER A 49 8.58 -0.25 -8.39
C SER A 49 9.26 -0.20 -7.02
N ALA A 50 9.06 0.87 -6.25
CA ALA A 50 9.67 1.03 -4.93
C ALA A 50 9.18 -0.03 -3.93
N LEU A 51 7.87 -0.30 -3.90
CA LEU A 51 7.28 -1.35 -3.06
C LEU A 51 7.79 -2.73 -3.47
N SER A 52 7.77 -3.05 -4.77
CA SER A 52 8.30 -4.32 -5.29
C SER A 52 9.77 -4.53 -4.94
N TYR A 53 10.60 -3.50 -5.12
CA TYR A 53 12.03 -3.54 -4.81
C TYR A 53 12.29 -3.80 -3.31
N ASN A 54 11.41 -3.32 -2.43
CA ASN A 54 11.53 -3.50 -0.98
C ASN A 54 10.85 -4.77 -0.45
N GLY A 55 10.30 -5.60 -1.35
CA GLY A 55 9.81 -6.95 -1.06
C GLY A 55 8.29 -7.10 -0.98
N TYR A 56 7.52 -6.05 -1.27
CA TYR A 56 6.07 -6.15 -1.35
C TYR A 56 5.65 -6.78 -2.68
N GLY A 57 4.89 -7.87 -2.64
CA GLY A 57 4.47 -8.61 -3.82
C GLY A 57 3.31 -7.92 -4.53
N LEU A 58 3.53 -7.45 -5.77
CA LEU A 58 2.46 -6.90 -6.60
C LEU A 58 1.38 -7.95 -6.85
N THR A 59 0.15 -7.62 -6.50
CA THR A 59 -1.05 -8.38 -6.85
C THR A 59 -1.83 -7.56 -7.88
N PRO A 60 -1.86 -7.97 -9.16
CA PRO A 60 -2.62 -7.25 -10.18
C PRO A 60 -4.10 -7.23 -9.81
N GLU A 61 -4.70 -6.05 -9.73
CA GLU A 61 -6.16 -5.94 -9.70
C GLU A 61 -6.67 -5.84 -11.14
N PRO A 62 -7.62 -6.71 -11.55
CA PRO A 62 -8.08 -6.76 -12.93
C PRO A 62 -8.91 -5.53 -13.34
N THR A 63 -9.38 -4.73 -12.38
CA THR A 63 -10.21 -3.55 -12.62
C THR A 63 -9.96 -2.46 -11.57
N GLY A 64 -10.23 -1.20 -11.92
CA GLY A 64 -10.21 -0.07 -10.98
C GLY A 64 -8.99 0.85 -11.13
N ASN A 65 -8.88 1.80 -10.19
CA ASN A 65 -7.79 2.79 -10.11
C ASN A 65 -6.80 2.49 -8.98
N ARG A 66 -6.71 1.21 -8.58
CA ARG A 66 -5.88 0.75 -7.46
C ARG A 66 -4.80 -0.22 -7.93
N THR A 67 -3.71 -0.26 -7.18
CA THR A 67 -2.62 -1.24 -7.35
C THR A 67 -2.34 -1.82 -5.98
N SER A 68 -2.49 -3.14 -5.85
CA SER A 68 -2.47 -3.84 -4.57
C SER A 68 -1.17 -4.61 -4.38
N PHE A 69 -0.71 -4.67 -3.13
CA PHE A 69 0.52 -5.34 -2.74
C PHE A 69 0.27 -6.21 -1.50
N ARG A 70 1.04 -7.27 -1.33
CA ARG A 70 1.05 -8.11 -0.13
C ARG A 70 2.43 -8.31 0.45
#